data_AF-A0A494VU82-F1
#
_entry.id   AF-A0A494VU82-F1
#
_cell.length_a   1.000
_cell.length_b   1.000
_cell.length_c   1.000
_cell.angle_alpha   90.00
_cell.angle_beta   90.00
_cell.angle_gamma   90.00
#
_symmetry.space_group_name_H-M   'P 1'
#
loop_
_entity.id
_entity.type
_entity.pdbx_description
1 polymer ?
#
loop_
_entity_poly.entity_id
_entity_poly.type
_entity_poly.pdbx_seq_one_letter_code
_entity_poly.pdbx_strand_id
1 'polypeptide(L)'
;MALKSACLLEWVKKRYEGRVIPLSNVPYIHHVSAVAEIAAHYVTFGYEAGLCHDMLEDGICTTDELISALSSCSYSLEERNAILELVTELTDHYTCEAYPQLSKKERRRKENKRLRKVSAAAQTVKYADLLYNMDWKLCYEPEKAERYLERKIRLLKRLDKGNTDLQQKVLDHAYRSFNINGNLANLLSIAAVL
;
A
#
# COMPACT_ATOMS: atom_id res chain seq x y z
N MET A 1 -1.19 -4.80 21.40
CA MET A 1 -1.61 -5.65 20.27
C MET A 1 -2.48 -6.78 20.82
N ALA A 2 -3.65 -7.02 20.22
CA ALA A 2 -4.55 -8.11 20.64
C ALA A 2 -3.95 -9.49 20.27
N LEU A 3 -4.34 -10.54 21.00
CA LEU A 3 -3.82 -11.91 20.80
C LEU A 3 -4.05 -12.42 19.35
N LYS A 4 -5.21 -12.10 18.75
CA LYS A 4 -5.54 -12.46 17.36
C LYS A 4 -4.59 -11.83 16.35
N SER A 5 -4.31 -10.54 16.50
CA SER A 5 -3.41 -9.78 15.61
C SER A 5 -1.96 -10.25 15.73
N ALA A 6 -1.51 -10.63 16.93
CA ALA A 6 -0.19 -11.22 17.14
C ALA A 6 -0.04 -12.57 16.42
N CYS A 7 -1.06 -13.44 16.50
CA CYS A 7 -1.09 -14.70 15.76
C CYS A 7 -1.01 -14.48 14.25
N LEU A 8 -1.80 -13.53 13.71
CA LEU A 8 -1.78 -13.22 12.28
C LEU A 8 -0.42 -12.69 11.84
N LEU A 9 0.18 -11.77 12.61
CA LEU A 9 1.51 -11.24 12.32
C LEU A 9 2.57 -12.35 12.20
N GLU A 10 2.56 -13.32 13.11
CA GLU A 10 3.49 -14.46 13.04
C GLU A 10 3.26 -15.34 11.80
N TRP A 11 2.00 -15.53 11.40
CA TRP A 11 1.69 -16.23 10.15
C TRP A 11 2.19 -15.45 8.92
N VAL A 12 1.97 -14.13 8.88
CA VAL A 12 2.42 -13.24 7.80
C VAL A 12 3.95 -13.19 7.71
N LYS A 13 4.65 -13.09 8.86
CA LYS A 13 6.13 -13.13 8.94
C LYS A 13 6.71 -14.35 8.24
N LYS A 14 6.17 -15.53 8.52
CA LYS A 14 6.64 -16.80 7.92
C LYS A 14 6.42 -16.81 6.40
N ARG A 15 5.30 -16.24 5.93
CA ARG A 15 4.96 -16.19 4.50
C ARG A 15 5.85 -15.22 3.71
N TYR A 16 6.32 -14.15 4.35
CA TYR A 16 7.28 -13.21 3.76
C TYR A 16 8.75 -13.56 4.05
N GLU A 17 9.04 -14.72 4.64
CA GLU A 17 10.42 -15.15 4.94
C GLU A 17 11.27 -15.16 3.65
N GLY A 18 12.47 -14.59 3.74
CA GLY A 18 13.38 -14.44 2.61
C GLY A 18 13.00 -13.38 1.57
N ARG A 19 11.79 -12.80 1.63
CA ARG A 19 11.43 -11.67 0.76
C ARG A 19 11.98 -10.37 1.30
N VAL A 20 12.53 -9.56 0.40
CA VAL A 20 13.09 -8.24 0.71
C VAL A 20 12.37 -7.16 -0.08
N ILE A 21 12.28 -5.98 0.51
CA ILE A 21 11.86 -4.77 -0.18
C ILE A 21 12.93 -4.46 -1.23
N PRO A 22 12.55 -4.25 -2.51
CA PRO A 22 13.51 -4.00 -3.58
C PRO A 22 14.52 -2.91 -3.21
N LEU A 23 15.76 -3.06 -3.66
CA LEU A 23 16.86 -2.08 -3.50
C LEU A 23 17.29 -1.76 -2.05
N SER A 24 16.68 -2.37 -1.02
CA SER A 24 16.91 -1.99 0.38
C SER A 24 17.56 -3.07 1.26
N ASN A 25 17.60 -4.32 0.81
CA ASN A 25 17.93 -5.50 1.64
C ASN A 25 17.11 -5.65 2.93
N VAL A 26 16.07 -4.83 3.12
CA VAL A 26 15.18 -4.87 4.29
C VAL A 26 14.13 -5.95 4.07
N PRO A 27 13.82 -6.80 5.05
CA PRO A 27 12.75 -7.80 4.92
C PRO A 27 11.39 -7.18 4.61
N TYR A 28 10.62 -7.79 3.71
CA TYR A 28 9.32 -7.24 3.23
C TYR A 28 8.29 -7.06 4.35
N ILE A 29 8.40 -7.85 5.42
CA ILE A 29 7.55 -7.69 6.61
C ILE A 29 7.57 -6.27 7.19
N HIS A 30 8.67 -5.52 7.03
CA HIS A 30 8.77 -4.13 7.50
C HIS A 30 7.78 -3.21 6.79
N HIS A 31 7.55 -3.39 5.49
CA HIS A 31 6.57 -2.62 4.72
C HIS A 31 5.15 -2.88 5.24
N VAL A 32 4.71 -4.15 5.20
CA VAL A 32 3.33 -4.49 5.58
C VAL A 32 3.06 -4.21 7.06
N SER A 33 4.07 -4.33 7.94
CA SER A 33 3.94 -3.93 9.35
C SER A 33 3.79 -2.43 9.51
N ALA A 34 4.57 -1.62 8.79
CA ALA A 34 4.44 -0.16 8.83
C ALA A 34 3.05 0.29 8.33
N VAL A 35 2.55 -0.31 7.25
CA VAL A 35 1.20 -0.05 6.73
C VAL A 35 0.14 -0.43 7.76
N ALA A 36 0.25 -1.61 8.37
CA ALA A 36 -0.66 -2.09 9.40
C ALA A 36 -0.71 -1.17 10.63
N GLU A 37 0.45 -0.78 11.16
CA GLU A 37 0.55 0.11 12.31
C GLU A 37 -0.10 1.47 12.02
N ILE A 38 0.13 2.05 10.83
CA ILE A 38 -0.51 3.31 10.45
C ILE A 38 -2.04 3.11 10.35
N ALA A 39 -2.49 2.11 9.59
CA ALA A 39 -3.91 1.90 9.32
C ALA A 39 -4.73 1.56 10.57
N ALA A 40 -4.15 0.86 11.55
CA ALA A 40 -4.79 0.48 12.81
C ALA A 40 -5.36 1.67 13.60
N HIS A 41 -4.78 2.87 13.43
CA HIS A 41 -5.23 4.07 14.12
C HIS A 41 -6.49 4.71 13.51
N TYR A 42 -6.86 4.33 12.27
CA TYR A 42 -7.88 5.05 11.50
C TYR A 42 -9.06 4.20 11.07
N VAL A 43 -8.94 2.87 11.08
CA VAL A 43 -10.02 1.98 10.64
C VAL A 43 -10.00 0.64 11.36
N THR A 44 -11.19 0.12 11.68
CA THR A 44 -11.39 -1.24 12.18
C THR A 44 -10.81 -2.25 11.18
N PHE A 45 -10.08 -3.24 11.68
CA PHE A 45 -9.31 -4.20 10.89
C PHE A 45 -8.22 -3.60 10.00
N GLY A 46 -7.85 -2.32 10.21
CA GLY A 46 -6.78 -1.66 9.47
C GLY A 46 -5.42 -2.32 9.69
N TYR A 47 -5.19 -2.87 10.88
CA TYR A 47 -3.97 -3.62 11.18
C TYR A 47 -3.90 -4.90 10.34
N GLU A 48 -4.94 -5.74 10.40
CA GLU A 48 -5.02 -7.01 9.70
C GLU A 48 -4.99 -6.82 8.17
N ALA A 49 -5.78 -5.87 7.65
CA ALA A 49 -5.77 -5.54 6.24
C ALA A 49 -4.40 -4.99 5.79
N GLY A 50 -3.75 -4.14 6.59
CA GLY A 50 -2.41 -3.64 6.30
C GLY A 50 -1.34 -4.73 6.24
N LEU A 51 -1.42 -5.74 7.12
CA LEU A 51 -0.51 -6.89 7.07
C LEU A 51 -0.70 -7.74 5.80
N CYS A 52 -1.93 -7.82 5.30
CA CYS A 52 -2.30 -8.75 4.24
C CYS A 52 -2.51 -8.10 2.86
N HIS A 53 -2.44 -6.78 2.73
CA HIS A 53 -2.89 -6.04 1.53
C HIS A 53 -2.22 -6.49 0.23
N ASP A 54 -0.94 -6.88 0.28
CA ASP A 54 -0.18 -7.34 -0.89
C ASP A 54 -0.22 -8.87 -1.08
N MET A 55 -0.70 -9.64 -0.09
CA MET A 55 -0.46 -11.10 -0.07
C MET A 55 -1.16 -11.84 -1.22
N LEU A 56 -2.38 -11.43 -1.57
CA LEU A 56 -3.11 -12.02 -2.70
C LEU A 56 -2.53 -11.52 -4.04
N GLU A 57 -2.13 -10.26 -4.11
CA GLU A 57 -1.56 -9.65 -5.32
C GLU A 57 -0.21 -10.28 -5.69
N ASP A 58 0.66 -10.48 -4.70
CA ASP A 58 2.00 -11.05 -4.88
C ASP A 58 2.02 -12.58 -4.97
N GLY A 59 0.85 -13.22 -4.88
CA GLY A 59 0.72 -14.68 -4.87
C GLY A 59 1.38 -15.35 -3.66
N ILE A 60 1.45 -14.65 -2.52
CA ILE A 60 2.00 -15.17 -1.25
C ILE A 60 1.07 -16.19 -0.60
N CYS A 61 -0.24 -15.99 -0.77
CA CYS A 61 -1.26 -16.93 -0.37
C CYS A 61 -2.48 -16.88 -1.29
N THR A 62 -3.35 -17.90 -1.15
CA THR A 62 -4.70 -17.86 -1.72
C THR A 62 -5.71 -17.29 -0.72
N THR A 63 -6.90 -16.93 -1.20
CA THR A 63 -8.05 -16.56 -0.38
C THR A 63 -8.36 -17.60 0.70
N ASP A 64 -8.36 -18.89 0.34
CA ASP A 64 -8.67 -19.98 1.27
C ASP A 64 -7.61 -20.12 2.37
N GLU A 65 -6.33 -19.95 2.02
CA GLU A 65 -5.25 -19.96 2.98
C GLU A 65 -5.35 -18.78 3.96
N LEU A 66 -5.71 -17.59 3.47
CA LEU A 66 -5.92 -16.42 4.32
C LEU A 66 -7.11 -16.62 5.28
N ILE A 67 -8.24 -17.14 4.78
CA ILE A 67 -9.41 -17.46 5.63
C ILE A 67 -9.03 -18.50 6.70
N SER A 68 -8.28 -19.54 6.31
CA SER A 68 -7.81 -20.57 7.23
C SER A 68 -6.86 -20.02 8.30
N ALA A 69 -5.96 -19.12 7.92
CA ALA A 69 -5.05 -18.44 8.84
C ALA A 69 -5.82 -17.59 9.86
N LEU A 70 -6.77 -16.76 9.39
CA LEU A 70 -7.60 -15.96 10.28
C LEU A 70 -8.47 -16.84 11.20
N SER A 71 -8.98 -17.97 10.70
CA SER A 71 -9.70 -18.95 11.53
C SER A 71 -8.81 -19.50 12.65
N SER A 72 -7.58 -19.86 12.31
CA SER A 72 -6.59 -20.41 13.24
C SER A 72 -6.18 -19.38 14.30
N CYS A 73 -6.22 -18.10 13.94
CA CYS A 73 -6.01 -16.97 14.86
C CYS A 73 -7.26 -16.53 15.63
N SER A 74 -8.31 -17.37 15.66
CA SER A 74 -9.53 -17.17 16.44
C SER A 74 -10.34 -15.92 16.05
N TYR A 75 -10.25 -15.47 14.80
CA TYR A 75 -11.21 -14.51 14.25
C TYR A 75 -12.55 -15.19 13.99
N SER A 76 -13.64 -14.54 14.39
CA SER A 76 -15.02 -14.92 14.10
C SER A 76 -15.29 -14.93 12.59
N LEU A 77 -16.40 -15.51 12.16
CA LEU A 77 -16.76 -15.53 10.74
C LEU A 77 -16.94 -14.11 10.18
N GLU A 78 -17.56 -13.23 10.96
CA GLU A 78 -17.83 -11.84 10.61
C GLU A 78 -16.52 -11.04 10.48
N GLU A 79 -15.62 -11.17 11.45
CA GLU A 79 -14.30 -10.53 11.40
C GLU A 79 -13.49 -11.02 10.18
N ARG A 80 -13.51 -12.33 9.90
CA ARG A 80 -12.82 -12.91 8.75
C ARG A 80 -13.32 -12.36 7.42
N ASN A 81 -14.64 -12.30 7.26
CA ASN A 81 -15.25 -11.78 6.05
C ASN A 81 -14.91 -10.30 5.86
N ALA A 82 -14.96 -9.50 6.93
CA ALA A 82 -14.59 -8.08 6.87
C ALA A 82 -13.12 -7.87 6.50
N ILE A 83 -12.19 -8.62 7.11
CA ILE A 83 -10.77 -8.55 6.78
C ILE A 83 -10.53 -8.96 5.32
N LEU A 84 -11.13 -10.07 4.89
CA LEU A 84 -10.96 -10.58 3.54
C LEU A 84 -11.51 -9.62 2.48
N GLU A 85 -12.65 -8.99 2.75
CA GLU A 85 -13.23 -7.97 1.87
C GLU A 85 -12.26 -6.81 1.67
N LEU A 86 -11.65 -6.29 2.75
CA LEU A 86 -10.64 -5.23 2.66
C LEU A 86 -9.42 -5.65 1.84
N VAL A 87 -8.88 -6.85 2.09
CA VAL A 87 -7.71 -7.35 1.36
C VAL A 87 -8.03 -7.54 -0.13
N THR A 88 -9.22 -8.04 -0.44
CA THR A 88 -9.69 -8.22 -1.82
C THR A 88 -9.88 -6.86 -2.53
N GLU A 89 -10.42 -5.86 -1.83
CA GLU A 89 -10.52 -4.50 -2.36
C GLU A 89 -9.14 -3.85 -2.62
N LEU A 90 -8.14 -4.19 -1.80
CA LEU A 90 -6.78 -3.66 -1.92
C LEU A 90 -5.93 -4.36 -3.00
N THR A 91 -6.26 -5.61 -3.34
CA THR A 91 -5.58 -6.40 -4.37
C THR A 91 -5.81 -5.79 -5.76
N ASP A 92 -4.77 -5.61 -6.57
CA ASP A 92 -4.90 -5.08 -7.93
C ASP A 92 -5.65 -6.06 -8.86
N HIS A 93 -6.60 -5.56 -9.65
CA HIS A 93 -7.35 -6.38 -10.62
C HIS A 93 -6.77 -6.25 -12.03
N TYR A 94 -6.24 -5.07 -12.37
CA TYR A 94 -5.71 -4.81 -13.71
C TYR A 94 -4.21 -5.12 -13.77
N THR A 95 -3.85 -6.40 -13.64
CA THR A 95 -2.47 -6.91 -13.68
C THR A 95 -2.01 -7.25 -15.10
N CYS A 96 -0.72 -7.54 -15.28
CA CYS A 96 -0.18 -7.89 -16.60
C CYS A 96 -0.70 -9.24 -17.09
N GLU A 97 -0.91 -10.15 -16.15
CA GLU A 97 -1.35 -11.52 -16.31
C GLU A 97 -2.82 -11.55 -16.70
N ALA A 98 -3.66 -10.77 -16.02
CA ALA A 98 -5.10 -10.70 -16.29
C ALA A 98 -5.45 -9.85 -17.52
N TYR A 99 -4.63 -8.84 -17.84
CA TYR A 99 -4.86 -7.92 -18.96
C TYR A 99 -3.59 -7.67 -19.79
N PRO A 100 -3.05 -8.72 -20.47
CA PRO A 100 -1.79 -8.63 -21.22
C PRO A 100 -1.88 -7.67 -22.43
N GLN A 101 -3.08 -7.47 -22.98
CA GLN A 101 -3.37 -6.58 -24.10
C GLN A 101 -3.32 -5.09 -23.75
N LEU A 102 -3.34 -4.73 -22.47
CA LEU A 102 -3.31 -3.33 -22.02
C LEU A 102 -1.88 -2.87 -21.76
N SER A 103 -1.54 -1.64 -22.10
CA SER A 103 -0.28 -1.04 -21.66
C SER A 103 -0.24 -0.83 -20.14
N LYS A 104 0.96 -0.74 -19.57
CA LYS A 104 1.16 -0.39 -18.13
C LYS A 104 0.45 0.92 -17.74
N LYS A 105 0.31 1.87 -18.68
CA LYS A 105 -0.41 3.14 -18.45
C LYS A 105 -1.92 2.93 -18.37
N GLU A 106 -2.48 2.07 -19.23
CA GLU A 106 -3.91 1.76 -19.26
C GLU A 106 -4.35 0.94 -18.07
N ARG A 107 -3.58 -0.09 -17.71
CA ARG A 107 -3.81 -0.90 -16.49
C ARG A 107 -3.89 -0.03 -15.25
N ARG A 108 -2.88 0.82 -15.02
CA ARG A 108 -2.88 1.81 -13.94
C ARG A 108 -4.08 2.76 -14.00
N ARG A 109 -4.50 3.21 -15.18
CA ARG A 109 -5.67 4.11 -15.30
C ARG A 109 -6.96 3.40 -14.89
N LYS A 110 -7.12 2.12 -15.24
CA LYS A 110 -8.28 1.32 -14.85
C LYS A 110 -8.25 1.00 -13.36
N GLU A 111 -7.08 0.66 -12.83
CA GLU A 111 -6.87 0.40 -11.40
C GLU A 111 -7.19 1.65 -10.56
N ASN A 112 -6.67 2.81 -10.95
CA ASN A 112 -7.03 4.08 -10.32
C ASN A 112 -8.53 4.40 -10.39
N LYS A 113 -9.27 3.90 -11.39
CA LYS A 113 -10.74 4.06 -11.44
C LYS A 113 -11.44 3.08 -10.51
N ARG A 114 -10.93 1.86 -10.36
CA ARG A 114 -11.43 0.83 -9.45
C ARG A 114 -11.24 1.26 -8.00
N LEU A 115 -10.03 1.69 -7.63
CA LEU A 115 -9.71 2.15 -6.27
C LEU A 115 -10.59 3.30 -5.78
N ARG A 116 -11.15 4.14 -6.66
CA ARG A 116 -12.14 5.16 -6.24
C ARG A 116 -13.46 4.56 -5.76
N LYS A 117 -13.78 3.35 -6.21
CA LYS A 117 -15.05 2.67 -5.93
C LYS A 117 -15.00 1.82 -4.68
N VAL A 118 -13.82 1.35 -4.27
CA VAL A 118 -13.64 0.55 -3.03
C VAL A 118 -14.12 1.31 -1.80
N SER A 119 -14.30 0.57 -0.71
CA SER A 119 -14.78 1.10 0.57
C SER A 119 -13.90 2.21 1.13
N ALA A 120 -14.48 3.04 2.00
CA ALA A 120 -13.75 4.03 2.78
C ALA A 120 -12.61 3.39 3.60
N ALA A 121 -12.87 2.20 4.14
CA ALA A 121 -11.91 1.45 4.93
C ALA A 121 -10.70 1.02 4.10
N ALA A 122 -10.90 0.43 2.92
CA ALA A 122 -9.81 0.06 2.03
C ALA A 122 -9.05 1.29 1.50
N GLN A 123 -9.73 2.40 1.19
CA GLN A 123 -9.03 3.64 0.83
C GLN A 123 -8.13 4.15 1.96
N THR A 124 -8.56 4.01 3.21
CA THR A 124 -7.76 4.38 4.40
C THR A 124 -6.49 3.56 4.51
N VAL A 125 -6.57 2.23 4.35
CA VAL A 125 -5.38 1.37 4.29
C VAL A 125 -4.50 1.74 3.09
N LYS A 126 -5.11 2.06 1.94
CA LYS A 126 -4.35 2.49 0.75
C LYS A 126 -3.60 3.81 0.99
N TYR A 127 -4.10 4.71 1.82
CA TYR A 127 -3.33 5.91 2.18
C TYR A 127 -2.05 5.56 2.96
N ALA A 128 -2.13 4.63 3.91
CA ALA A 128 -0.98 4.15 4.66
C ALA A 128 0.08 3.51 3.74
N ASP A 129 -0.36 2.62 2.83
CA ASP A 129 0.48 2.03 1.79
C ASP A 129 1.16 3.09 0.90
N LEU A 130 0.40 4.09 0.45
CA LEU A 130 0.94 5.18 -0.36
C LEU A 130 1.96 6.03 0.39
N LEU A 131 1.78 6.26 1.69
CA LEU A 131 2.73 7.01 2.50
C LEU A 131 4.08 6.29 2.55
N TYR A 132 4.09 5.01 2.95
CA TYR A 132 5.32 4.20 3.00
C TYR A 132 6.01 4.15 1.63
N ASN A 133 5.24 3.89 0.57
CA ASN A 133 5.78 3.77 -0.77
C ASN A 133 6.38 5.08 -1.32
N MET A 134 5.89 6.25 -0.88
CA MET A 134 6.49 7.53 -1.25
C MET A 134 7.87 7.70 -0.60
N ASP A 135 8.00 7.40 0.70
CA ASP A 135 9.27 7.46 1.41
C ASP A 135 10.29 6.50 0.81
N TRP A 136 9.88 5.26 0.52
CA TRP A 136 10.74 4.30 -0.18
C TRP A 136 11.18 4.83 -1.55
N LYS A 137 10.25 5.38 -2.34
CA LYS A 137 10.57 5.91 -3.68
C LYS A 137 11.57 7.05 -3.62
N LEU A 138 11.43 7.94 -2.64
CA LEU A 138 12.32 9.06 -2.40
C LEU A 138 13.72 8.62 -2.02
N CYS A 139 13.83 7.57 -1.21
CA CYS A 139 15.11 7.03 -0.73
C CYS A 139 15.86 6.26 -1.83
N TYR A 140 15.17 5.38 -2.56
CA TYR A 140 15.82 4.39 -3.42
C TYR A 140 15.74 4.68 -4.93
N GLU A 141 14.82 5.53 -5.38
CA GLU A 141 14.68 5.89 -6.80
C GLU A 141 14.35 7.39 -6.98
N PRO A 142 15.20 8.30 -6.46
CA PRO A 142 14.94 9.75 -6.45
C PRO A 142 14.76 10.33 -7.86
N GLU A 143 15.45 9.79 -8.86
CA GLU A 143 15.34 10.21 -10.26
C GLU A 143 13.96 9.92 -10.87
N LYS A 144 13.18 9.04 -10.24
CA LYS A 144 11.80 8.73 -10.63
C LYS A 144 10.77 9.31 -9.66
N ALA A 145 11.20 9.97 -8.59
CA ALA A 145 10.33 10.39 -7.48
C ALA A 145 9.34 11.48 -7.91
N GLU A 146 9.77 12.50 -8.66
CA GLU A 146 8.89 13.61 -9.08
C GLU A 146 7.64 13.12 -9.82
N ARG A 147 7.84 12.37 -10.91
CA ARG A 147 6.74 11.78 -11.71
C ARG A 147 5.96 10.72 -10.94
N TYR A 148 6.55 10.10 -9.91
CA TYR A 148 5.83 9.21 -9.02
C TYR A 148 4.88 9.99 -8.11
N LEU A 149 5.38 10.99 -7.39
CA LEU A 149 4.64 11.87 -6.49
C LEU A 149 3.49 12.59 -7.21
N GLU A 150 3.75 13.17 -8.39
CA GLU A 150 2.72 13.82 -9.21
C GLU A 150 1.55 12.87 -9.55
N ARG A 151 1.84 11.57 -9.75
CA ARG A 151 0.80 10.55 -9.96
C ARG A 151 0.08 10.19 -8.67
N LYS A 152 0.79 10.10 -7.54
CA LYS A 152 0.20 9.75 -6.25
C LYS A 152 -0.67 10.86 -5.68
N ILE A 153 -0.27 12.14 -5.80
CA ILE A 153 -1.10 13.30 -5.46
C ILE A 153 -2.44 13.26 -6.24
N ARG A 154 -2.39 13.00 -7.56
CA ARG A 154 -3.61 12.87 -8.38
C ARG A 154 -4.49 11.69 -7.98
N LEU A 155 -3.90 10.59 -7.50
CA LEU A 155 -4.65 9.45 -6.98
C LEU A 155 -5.29 9.79 -5.64
N LEU A 156 -4.53 10.30 -4.67
CA LEU A 156 -4.99 10.66 -3.33
C LEU A 156 -6.18 11.62 -3.37
N LYS A 157 -6.13 12.65 -4.24
CA LYS A 157 -7.25 13.59 -4.43
C LYS A 157 -8.55 12.95 -4.95
N ARG A 158 -8.46 11.73 -5.52
CA ARG A 158 -9.60 11.01 -6.09
C ARG A 158 -10.11 9.89 -5.20
N LEU A 159 -9.28 9.45 -4.25
CA LEU A 159 -9.64 8.52 -3.20
C LEU A 159 -10.12 9.38 -2.03
N ASP A 160 -11.38 9.80 -2.06
CA ASP A 160 -11.97 10.85 -1.21
C ASP A 160 -12.95 10.29 -0.15
N LYS A 161 -12.98 8.97 0.05
CA LYS A 161 -13.93 8.32 0.97
C LYS A 161 -13.32 7.90 2.30
N GLY A 162 -12.00 7.68 2.35
CA GLY A 162 -11.33 7.17 3.54
C GLY A 162 -11.20 8.20 4.65
N ASN A 163 -10.43 7.87 5.68
CA ASN A 163 -10.19 8.77 6.79
C ASN A 163 -9.52 10.08 6.32
N THR A 164 -10.22 11.20 6.54
CA THR A 164 -9.81 12.53 6.06
C THR A 164 -8.49 13.00 6.69
N ASP A 165 -8.27 12.73 7.98
CA ASP A 165 -7.04 13.15 8.66
C ASP A 165 -5.81 12.44 8.09
N LEU A 166 -5.91 11.12 7.88
CA LEU A 166 -4.83 10.37 7.25
C LEU A 166 -4.63 10.84 5.81
N GLN A 167 -5.70 10.97 5.02
CA GLN A 167 -5.61 11.46 3.64
C GLN A 167 -4.87 12.79 3.55
N GLN A 168 -5.22 13.75 4.42
CA GLN A 168 -4.59 15.06 4.45
C GLN A 168 -3.10 14.96 4.84
N LYS A 169 -2.76 14.16 5.86
CA LYS A 169 -1.37 13.91 6.24
C LYS A 169 -0.53 13.36 5.08
N VAL A 170 -1.09 12.41 4.32
CA VAL A 170 -0.40 11.82 3.17
C VAL A 170 -0.28 12.81 2.01
N LEU A 171 -1.31 13.63 1.76
CA LEU A 171 -1.24 14.71 0.77
C LEU A 171 -0.18 15.75 1.13
N ASP A 172 -0.12 16.19 2.39
CA ASP A 172 0.86 17.17 2.87
C ASP A 172 2.28 16.61 2.80
N HIS A 173 2.46 15.33 3.13
CA HIS A 173 3.73 14.65 2.90
C HIS A 173 4.10 14.67 1.41
N ALA A 174 3.19 14.24 0.53
CA ALA A 174 3.44 14.18 -0.91
C ALA A 174 3.81 15.56 -1.49
N TYR A 175 3.12 16.63 -1.08
CA TYR A 175 3.39 17.99 -1.53
C TYR A 175 4.74 18.53 -1.04
N ARG A 176 5.06 18.32 0.25
CA ARG A 176 6.36 18.73 0.79
C ARG A 176 7.50 18.01 0.06
N SER A 177 7.37 16.70 -0.12
CA SER A 177 8.36 15.88 -0.84
C SER A 177 8.48 16.29 -2.31
N PHE A 178 7.38 16.65 -2.97
CA PHE A 178 7.40 17.11 -4.37
C PHE A 178 8.17 18.43 -4.53
N ASN A 179 7.91 19.41 -3.65
CA ASN A 179 8.58 20.70 -3.70
C ASN A 179 10.09 20.61 -3.40
N ILE A 180 10.49 19.76 -2.45
CA ILE A 180 11.91 19.54 -2.13
C ILE A 180 12.65 18.91 -3.32
N ASN A 181 12.07 17.89 -3.94
CA ASN A 181 12.71 17.22 -5.08
C ASN A 181 12.79 18.11 -6.32
N GLY A 182 11.76 18.92 -6.60
CA GLY A 182 11.80 19.88 -7.70
C GLY A 182 12.95 20.89 -7.55
N ASN A 183 13.20 21.34 -6.32
CA ASN A 183 14.32 22.24 -6.03
C ASN A 183 15.69 21.56 -6.17
N LEU A 184 15.85 20.31 -5.70
CA LEU A 184 17.09 19.55 -5.85
C LEU A 184 17.41 19.25 -7.32
N ALA A 185 16.40 18.87 -8.12
CA ALA A 185 16.57 18.63 -9.55
C ALA A 185 17.01 19.91 -10.29
N ASN A 186 16.47 21.08 -9.91
CA ASN A 186 16.89 22.36 -10.46
C ASN A 186 18.32 22.76 -10.06
N LEU A 187 18.75 22.45 -8.83
CA LEU A 187 20.12 22.73 -8.38
C LEU A 187 21.16 21.85 -9.09
N LEU A 188 20.85 20.56 -9.28
CA LEU A 188 21.73 19.63 -9.99
C LEU A 188 21.81 19.93 -11.49
N SER A 189 20.73 20.43 -12.11
CA SER A 189 20.75 20.82 -13.53
C SER A 189 21.60 22.07 -13.77
N ILE A 190 21.60 23.04 -12.84
CA ILE A 190 22.48 24.21 -12.89
C ILE A 190 23.95 23.80 -12.69
N ALA A 191 24.24 22.90 -11.75
CA ALA A 191 25.59 22.43 -11.48
C ALA A 191 26.19 21.57 -12.61
N ALA A 192 25.37 20.95 -13.46
CA ALA A 192 25.81 20.16 -14.61
C ALA A 192 26.08 20.98 -15.89
N VAL A 193 25.76 22.29 -15.88
CA VAL A 193 25.94 23.21 -17.01
C VAL A 193 27.13 24.16 -16.79
N LEU A 194 27.78 24.11 -15.63
CA LEU A 194 29.00 24.84 -15.28
C LEU A 194 30.20 23.90 -15.26
#